data_AF-A0A258A6N7-F1
#
_entry.id   AF-A0A258A6N7-F1
#
_cell.length_a   1.000
_cell.length_b   1.000
_cell.length_c   1.000
_cell.angle_alpha   90.00
_cell.angle_beta   90.00
_cell.angle_gamma   90.00
#
_symmetry.space_group_name_H-M   'P 1'
#
loop_
_entity.id
_entity.type
_entity.pdbx_description
1 polymer ?
#
loop_
_entity_poly.entity_id
_entity_poly.type
_entity_poly.pdbx_seq_one_letter_code
_entity_poly.pdbx_strand_id
1 'polypeptide(L)'
;MYVFRNMRIVTRMILAFSGILILAICLTLISTREMSFIEGHLNTINDLNSVKQRFAINFRGSVHDRAISIRDVVLHSDVAEVEKAVSVIKRREDFYAESAVRLDEMFKAGSDITSEERLILQDIKLIETRTLPLIVQIIDLRRNGDQFAAHQILMNDARSLFDEWLIQINRFIDLQERMDMRDAAWNRENLIY
;
A
#
# COMPACT_ATOMS: atom_id res chain seq x y z
N MET A 1 -16.45 58.41 -23.75
CA MET A 1 -15.54 58.86 -22.66
C MET A 1 -15.96 60.25 -22.16
N TYR A 2 -17.12 60.38 -21.51
CA TYR A 2 -17.64 61.66 -20.96
C TYR A 2 -18.28 61.54 -19.57
N VAL A 3 -18.39 60.32 -19.03
CA VAL A 3 -19.11 60.06 -17.76
C VAL A 3 -18.28 60.44 -16.52
N PHE A 4 -16.95 60.44 -16.63
CA PHE A 4 -16.05 60.67 -15.48
C PHE A 4 -15.82 62.14 -15.11
N ARG A 5 -16.26 63.11 -15.93
CA ARG A 5 -15.89 64.53 -15.76
C ARG A 5 -16.80 65.32 -14.80
N ASN A 6 -18.02 64.84 -14.53
CA ASN A 6 -19.01 65.54 -13.68
C ASN A 6 -19.40 64.77 -12.40
N MET A 7 -18.61 63.78 -11.98
CA MET A 7 -18.91 62.98 -10.78
C MET A 7 -18.36 63.64 -9.51
N ARG A 8 -19.17 63.71 -8.45
CA ARG A 8 -18.71 64.09 -7.11
C ARG A 8 -17.56 63.17 -6.70
N ILE A 9 -16.55 63.73 -6.04
CA ILE A 9 -15.32 63.01 -5.61
C ILE A 9 -15.67 61.72 -4.85
N VAL A 10 -16.72 61.77 -4.01
CA VAL A 10 -17.24 60.63 -3.26
C VAL A 10 -17.67 59.47 -4.17
N THR A 11 -18.39 59.74 -5.27
CA THR A 11 -18.86 58.70 -6.20
C THR A 11 -17.72 58.04 -6.96
N ARG A 12 -16.68 58.80 -7.32
CA ARG A 12 -15.46 58.26 -7.94
C ARG A 12 -14.71 57.34 -6.99
N MET A 13 -14.67 57.69 -5.71
CA MET A 13 -14.01 56.90 -4.66
C MET A 13 -14.76 55.58 -4.39
N ILE A 14 -16.09 55.62 -4.34
CA ILE A 14 -16.93 54.43 -4.17
C ILE A 14 -16.78 53.47 -5.36
N LEU A 15 -16.74 53.98 -6.60
CA LEU A 15 -16.53 53.14 -7.78
C LEU A 15 -15.15 52.46 -7.79
N ALA A 16 -14.10 53.20 -7.46
CA ALA A 16 -12.75 52.64 -7.39
C ALA A 16 -12.65 51.53 -6.33
N PHE A 17 -13.20 51.78 -5.14
CA PHE A 17 -13.19 50.81 -4.06
C PHE A 17 -14.03 49.57 -4.36
N SER A 18 -15.22 49.75 -4.96
CA SER A 18 -16.08 48.65 -5.37
C SER A 18 -15.42 47.79 -6.46
N GLY A 19 -14.68 48.42 -7.38
CA GLY A 19 -13.91 47.71 -8.41
C GLY A 19 -12.83 46.81 -7.81
N ILE A 20 -12.07 47.31 -6.83
CA ILE A 20 -11.06 46.54 -6.11
C ILE A 20 -11.71 45.39 -5.33
N LEU A 21 -12.85 45.64 -4.67
CA LEU A 21 -13.58 44.62 -3.92
C LEU A 21 -14.09 43.48 -4.83
N ILE A 22 -14.66 43.82 -5.99
CA ILE A 22 -15.10 42.84 -6.98
C ILE A 22 -13.92 42.04 -7.49
N LEU A 23 -12.79 42.69 -7.78
CA LEU A 23 -11.59 42.02 -8.26
C LEU A 23 -11.02 41.06 -7.19
N ALA A 24 -11.04 41.45 -5.92
CA ALA A 24 -10.66 40.59 -4.80
C ALA A 24 -11.61 39.39 -4.66
N ILE A 25 -12.93 39.59 -4.80
CA ILE A 25 -13.91 38.49 -4.75
C ILE A 25 -13.71 37.54 -5.94
N CYS A 26 -13.49 38.06 -7.14
CA CYS A 26 -13.19 37.25 -8.32
C CYS A 26 -11.91 36.43 -8.13
N LEU A 27 -10.84 37.04 -7.63
CA LEU A 27 -9.60 36.34 -7.31
C LEU A 27 -9.86 35.23 -6.30
N THR A 28 -10.53 35.52 -5.18
CA THR A 28 -10.85 34.50 -4.17
C THR A 28 -11.67 33.36 -4.77
N LEU A 29 -12.69 33.65 -5.59
CA LEU A 29 -13.51 32.62 -6.23
C LEU A 29 -12.72 31.77 -7.24
N ILE A 30 -11.84 32.39 -8.03
CA ILE A 30 -10.96 31.68 -8.97
C ILE A 30 -9.95 30.82 -8.19
N SER A 31 -9.29 31.40 -7.18
CA SER A 31 -8.36 30.69 -6.31
C SER A 31 -9.02 29.53 -5.56
N THR A 32 -10.24 29.68 -5.03
CA THR A 32 -10.96 28.56 -4.40
C THR A 32 -11.34 27.48 -5.42
N ARG A 33 -11.70 27.84 -6.66
CA ARG A 33 -11.98 26.85 -7.71
C ARG A 33 -10.72 26.09 -8.14
N GLU A 34 -9.60 26.78 -8.33
CA GLU A 34 -8.32 26.13 -8.64
C GLU A 34 -7.82 25.28 -7.47
N MET A 35 -8.02 25.71 -6.23
CA MET A 35 -7.65 24.93 -5.05
C MET A 35 -8.46 23.63 -4.94
N SER A 36 -9.74 23.63 -5.31
CA SER A 36 -10.55 22.40 -5.39
C SER A 36 -10.13 21.45 -6.52
N PHE A 37 -9.52 21.99 -7.59
CA PHE A 37 -8.99 21.22 -8.71
C PHE A 37 -7.60 20.62 -8.38
N ILE A 38 -6.82 21.30 -7.54
CA ILE A 38 -5.52 20.87 -7.02
C ILE A 38 -5.68 19.80 -5.91
N GLU A 39 -6.65 19.95 -5.00
CA GLU A 39 -6.90 18.98 -3.93
C GLU A 39 -7.38 17.61 -4.43
N GLY A 40 -8.12 17.56 -5.54
CA GLY A 40 -8.63 16.31 -6.13
C GLY A 40 -7.59 15.44 -6.82
N HIS A 41 -6.47 16.00 -7.26
CA HIS A 41 -5.42 15.26 -7.99
C HIS A 41 -4.14 15.02 -7.17
N LEU A 42 -3.86 15.83 -6.14
CA LEU A 42 -2.65 15.66 -5.34
C LEU A 42 -2.75 14.62 -4.22
N ASN A 43 -3.96 14.35 -3.71
CA ASN A 43 -4.13 13.46 -2.55
C ASN A 43 -4.52 12.01 -2.92
N THR A 44 -5.13 11.77 -4.06
CA THR A 44 -5.70 10.42 -4.33
C THR A 44 -4.69 9.47 -4.96
N ILE A 45 -3.78 9.92 -5.83
CA ILE A 45 -2.85 9.02 -6.52
C ILE A 45 -1.62 8.70 -5.66
N ASN A 46 -1.02 9.71 -5.00
CA ASN A 46 0.15 9.55 -4.13
C ASN A 46 -0.14 8.69 -2.89
N ASP A 47 -1.39 8.65 -2.42
CA ASP A 47 -1.76 7.88 -1.23
C ASP A 47 -2.05 6.40 -1.58
N LEU A 48 -2.61 6.10 -2.76
CA LEU A 48 -3.03 4.72 -3.09
C LEU A 48 -1.85 3.75 -3.27
N ASN A 49 -0.81 4.15 -3.99
CA ASN A 49 0.37 3.33 -4.23
C ASN A 49 1.17 3.14 -2.92
N SER A 50 1.35 4.20 -2.13
CA SER A 50 1.93 4.12 -0.78
C SER A 50 1.13 3.22 0.16
N VAL A 51 -0.21 3.21 0.07
CA VAL A 51 -1.07 2.28 0.83
C VAL A 51 -0.89 0.83 0.35
N LYS A 52 -0.88 0.57 -0.96
CA LYS A 52 -0.58 -0.76 -1.52
C LYS A 52 0.80 -1.25 -1.07
N GLN A 53 1.80 -0.37 -1.11
CA GLN A 53 3.16 -0.65 -0.65
C GLN A 53 3.18 -1.00 0.83
N ARG A 54 2.43 -0.27 1.67
CA ARG A 54 2.32 -0.55 3.10
C ARG A 54 1.77 -1.96 3.37
N PHE A 55 0.73 -2.39 2.66
CA PHE A 55 0.22 -3.76 2.78
C PHE A 55 1.23 -4.80 2.31
N ALA A 56 1.98 -4.53 1.25
CA ALA A 56 3.05 -5.41 0.79
C ALA A 56 4.22 -5.51 1.80
N ILE A 57 4.56 -4.41 2.47
CA ILE A 57 5.54 -4.42 3.57
C ILE A 57 5.02 -5.29 4.73
N ASN A 58 3.72 -5.22 5.05
CA ASN A 58 3.10 -6.09 6.05
C ASN A 58 3.17 -7.57 5.64
N PHE A 59 2.93 -7.88 4.36
CA PHE A 59 3.12 -9.23 3.83
C PHE A 59 4.54 -9.73 4.06
N ARG A 60 5.53 -8.92 3.67
CA ARG A 60 6.94 -9.27 3.83
C ARG A 60 7.28 -9.57 5.28
N GLY A 61 6.86 -8.71 6.21
CA GLY A 61 7.08 -8.90 7.64
C GLY A 61 6.43 -10.18 8.17
N SER A 62 5.20 -10.48 7.76
CA SER A 62 4.52 -11.72 8.15
C SER A 62 5.19 -12.97 7.60
N VAL A 63 5.50 -13.00 6.30
CA VAL A 63 6.12 -14.15 5.63
C VAL A 63 7.52 -14.41 6.20
N HIS A 64 8.29 -13.35 6.45
CA HIS A 64 9.61 -13.46 7.07
C HIS A 64 9.53 -14.06 8.48
N ASP A 65 8.66 -13.52 9.32
CA ASP A 65 8.51 -13.99 10.70
C ASP A 65 7.99 -15.43 10.76
N ARG A 66 7.05 -15.80 9.86
CA ARG A 66 6.58 -17.18 9.73
C ARG A 66 7.69 -18.13 9.28
N ALA A 67 8.57 -17.71 8.38
CA ALA A 67 9.72 -18.50 7.95
C ALA A 67 10.74 -18.71 9.09
N ILE A 68 10.82 -17.78 10.05
CA ILE A 68 11.60 -17.98 11.27
C ILE A 68 10.86 -18.94 12.21
N SER A 69 9.62 -18.65 12.57
CA SER A 69 8.87 -19.44 13.54
C SER A 69 8.63 -20.89 13.09
N ILE A 70 8.52 -21.17 11.79
CA ILE A 70 8.42 -22.55 11.32
C ILE A 70 9.70 -23.35 11.53
N ARG A 71 10.87 -22.69 11.53
CA ARG A 71 12.14 -23.32 11.93
C ARG A 71 12.13 -23.61 13.42
N ASP A 72 11.65 -22.67 14.23
CA ASP A 72 11.52 -22.86 15.68
C ASP A 72 10.60 -24.05 16.01
N VAL A 73 9.47 -24.20 15.30
CA VAL A 73 8.60 -25.38 15.39
C VAL A 73 9.39 -26.68 15.18
N VAL A 74 10.24 -26.74 14.15
CA VAL A 74 11.00 -27.95 13.83
C VAL A 74 12.14 -28.21 14.81
N LEU A 75 12.83 -27.16 15.28
CA LEU A 75 14.09 -27.27 16.01
C LEU A 75 13.92 -27.40 17.52
N HIS A 76 12.84 -26.87 18.10
CA HIS A 76 12.61 -27.00 19.53
C HIS A 76 12.27 -28.46 19.93
N SER A 77 12.83 -28.87 21.06
CA SER A 77 12.52 -30.15 21.71
C SER A 77 11.40 -30.05 22.74
N ASP A 78 11.16 -28.84 23.28
CA ASP A 78 10.09 -28.58 24.25
C ASP A 78 8.77 -28.26 23.52
N VAL A 79 7.72 -29.01 23.84
CA VAL A 79 6.37 -28.84 23.31
C VAL A 79 5.83 -27.44 23.60
N ALA A 80 6.15 -26.84 24.76
CA ALA A 80 5.68 -25.50 25.10
C ALA A 80 6.27 -24.43 24.17
N GLU A 81 7.55 -24.52 23.81
CA GLU A 81 8.18 -23.60 22.86
C GLU A 81 7.69 -23.86 21.42
N VAL A 82 7.40 -25.11 21.05
CA VAL A 82 6.75 -25.43 19.77
C VAL A 82 5.39 -24.73 19.66
N GLU A 83 4.53 -24.86 20.66
CA GLU A 83 3.20 -24.23 20.63
C GLU A 83 3.25 -22.69 20.66
N LYS A 84 4.26 -22.13 21.31
CA LYS A 84 4.54 -20.69 21.27
C LYS A 84 4.93 -20.24 19.85
N ALA A 85 5.80 -20.99 19.17
CA ALA A 85 6.16 -20.72 17.79
C ALA A 85 4.95 -20.84 16.84
N VAL A 86 4.12 -21.88 17.02
CA VAL A 86 2.85 -22.03 16.28
C VAL A 86 1.92 -20.82 16.52
N SER A 87 1.83 -20.35 17.76
CA SER A 87 1.03 -19.15 18.10
C SER A 87 1.55 -17.90 17.39
N VAL A 88 2.88 -17.75 17.24
CA VAL A 88 3.46 -16.65 16.46
C VAL A 88 3.09 -16.78 14.98
N ILE A 89 3.18 -17.98 14.40
CA ILE A 89 2.78 -18.24 13.01
C ILE A 89 1.33 -17.80 12.81
N LYS A 90 0.41 -18.22 13.69
CA LYS A 90 -1.01 -17.90 13.57
C LYS A 90 -1.27 -16.39 13.64
N ARG A 91 -0.65 -15.69 14.60
CA ARG A 91 -0.77 -14.22 14.70
C ARG A 91 -0.27 -13.52 13.44
N ARG A 92 0.81 -14.01 12.83
CA ARG A 92 1.36 -13.45 11.59
C ARG A 92 0.51 -13.76 10.37
N GLU A 93 -0.09 -14.95 10.31
CA GLU A 93 -1.10 -15.31 9.32
C GLU A 93 -2.30 -14.34 9.37
N ASP A 94 -2.85 -14.10 10.56
CA ASP A 94 -4.00 -13.20 10.70
C ASP A 94 -3.65 -11.75 10.30
N PHE A 95 -2.46 -11.28 10.67
CA PHE A 95 -1.96 -9.96 10.25
C PHE A 95 -1.76 -9.83 8.73
N TYR A 96 -1.30 -10.91 8.08
CA TYR A 96 -1.21 -10.98 6.62
C TYR A 96 -2.61 -10.91 6.00
N ALA A 97 -3.54 -11.72 6.51
CA ALA A 97 -4.90 -11.82 5.99
C ALA A 97 -5.65 -10.47 6.06
N GLU A 98 -5.48 -9.71 7.14
CA GLU A 98 -6.06 -8.35 7.26
C GLU A 98 -5.57 -7.43 6.14
N SER A 99 -4.27 -7.44 5.85
CA SER A 99 -3.68 -6.64 4.77
C SER A 99 -4.12 -7.16 3.39
N ALA A 100 -4.30 -8.47 3.23
CA ALA A 100 -4.69 -9.10 1.98
C ALA A 100 -6.13 -8.77 1.59
N VAL A 101 -7.06 -8.77 2.56
CA VAL A 101 -8.45 -8.36 2.31
C VAL A 101 -8.52 -6.93 1.81
N ARG A 102 -7.84 -5.99 2.49
CA ARG A 102 -7.84 -4.58 2.12
C ARG A 102 -7.19 -4.33 0.76
N LEU A 103 -6.07 -5.00 0.47
CA LEU A 103 -5.42 -4.90 -0.83
C LEU A 103 -6.33 -5.44 -1.95
N ASP A 104 -7.01 -6.56 -1.71
CA ASP A 104 -7.95 -7.15 -2.67
C ASP A 104 -9.15 -6.25 -2.95
N GLU A 105 -9.68 -5.57 -1.94
CA GLU A 105 -10.75 -4.58 -2.08
C GLU A 105 -10.29 -3.41 -2.98
N MET A 106 -9.08 -2.90 -2.77
CA MET A 106 -8.51 -1.86 -3.64
C MET A 106 -8.36 -2.34 -5.09
N PHE A 107 -7.93 -3.58 -5.30
CA PHE A 107 -7.76 -4.16 -6.64
C PHE A 107 -9.08 -4.43 -7.38
N LYS A 108 -10.17 -4.64 -6.63
CA LYS A 108 -11.53 -4.78 -7.15
C LYS A 108 -12.18 -3.43 -7.46
N ALA A 109 -11.94 -2.42 -6.63
CA ALA A 109 -12.56 -1.11 -6.76
C ALA A 109 -11.86 -0.18 -7.77
N GLY A 110 -10.54 -0.33 -7.96
CA GLY A 110 -9.72 0.65 -8.68
C GLY A 110 -9.70 0.50 -10.21
N SER A 111 -9.94 1.61 -10.91
CA SER A 111 -9.62 1.77 -12.34
C SER A 111 -8.12 1.93 -12.61
N ASP A 112 -7.34 2.37 -11.62
CA ASP A 112 -5.90 2.68 -11.73
C ASP A 112 -5.01 1.51 -11.29
N ILE A 113 -5.43 0.29 -11.60
CA ILE A 113 -4.65 -0.94 -11.35
C ILE A 113 -4.10 -1.45 -12.68
N THR A 114 -2.77 -1.42 -12.79
CA THR A 114 -2.04 -1.83 -13.99
C THR A 114 -2.04 -3.35 -14.15
N SER A 115 -1.81 -3.83 -15.37
CA SER A 115 -1.67 -5.27 -15.65
C SER A 115 -0.47 -5.88 -14.91
N GLU A 116 0.63 -5.13 -14.76
CA GLU A 116 1.82 -5.59 -14.04
C GLU A 116 1.53 -5.81 -12.54
N GLU A 117 0.80 -4.89 -11.90
CA GLU A 117 0.35 -5.05 -10.51
C GLU A 117 -0.51 -6.30 -10.32
N ARG A 118 -1.45 -6.57 -11.25
CA ARG A 118 -2.32 -7.76 -11.16
C ARG A 118 -1.52 -9.05 -11.30
N LEU A 119 -0.57 -9.08 -12.23
CA LEU A 119 0.28 -10.26 -12.45
C LEU A 119 1.12 -10.56 -11.21
N ILE A 120 1.80 -9.57 -10.64
CA ILE A 120 2.63 -9.79 -9.45
C ILE A 120 1.75 -10.21 -8.25
N LEU A 121 0.59 -9.59 -8.06
CA LEU A 121 -0.31 -10.00 -6.97
C LEU A 121 -0.84 -11.43 -7.17
N GLN A 122 -1.11 -11.85 -8.41
CA GLN A 122 -1.47 -13.22 -8.73
C GLN A 122 -0.33 -14.20 -8.41
N ASP A 123 0.92 -13.85 -8.76
CA ASP A 123 2.10 -14.67 -8.44
C ASP A 123 2.27 -14.82 -6.93
N ILE A 124 2.10 -13.74 -6.15
CA ILE A 124 2.11 -13.78 -4.67
C ILE A 124 1.06 -14.77 -4.15
N LYS A 125 -0.19 -14.69 -4.64
CA LYS A 125 -1.28 -15.58 -4.21
C LYS A 125 -1.02 -17.04 -4.60
N LEU A 126 -0.45 -17.28 -5.79
CA LEU A 126 -0.12 -18.63 -6.22
C LEU A 126 0.92 -19.27 -5.30
N ILE A 127 1.99 -18.55 -4.96
CA ILE A 127 3.01 -19.05 -4.04
C ILE A 127 2.44 -19.25 -2.64
N GLU A 128 1.60 -18.33 -2.16
CA GLU A 128 0.88 -18.47 -0.90
C GLU A 128 0.10 -19.80 -0.85
N THR A 129 -0.70 -20.11 -1.88
CA THR A 129 -1.50 -21.34 -1.93
C THR A 129 -0.66 -22.62 -1.93
N ARG A 130 0.57 -22.56 -2.45
CA ARG A 130 1.54 -23.67 -2.45
C ARG A 130 2.25 -23.82 -1.11
N THR A 131 2.50 -22.71 -0.43
CA THR A 131 3.28 -22.67 0.82
C THR A 131 2.45 -23.04 2.04
N LEU A 132 1.20 -22.56 2.13
CA LEU A 132 0.35 -22.74 3.31
C LEU A 132 0.13 -24.21 3.70
N PRO A 133 -0.15 -25.15 2.76
CA PRO A 133 -0.31 -26.56 3.10
C PRO A 133 0.94 -27.17 3.75
N LEU A 134 2.14 -26.76 3.33
CA LEU A 134 3.39 -27.28 3.90
C LEU A 134 3.59 -26.80 5.34
N ILE A 135 3.22 -25.56 5.65
CA ILE A 135 3.30 -25.04 7.03
C ILE A 135 2.41 -25.89 7.95
N VAL A 136 1.17 -26.15 7.53
CA VAL A 136 0.23 -26.99 8.29
C VAL A 136 0.80 -28.40 8.46
N GLN A 137 1.29 -29.01 7.38
CA GLN A 137 1.87 -30.35 7.41
C GLN A 137 3.07 -30.45 8.36
N ILE A 138 3.98 -29.46 8.34
CA ILE A 138 5.13 -29.40 9.24
C ILE A 138 4.67 -29.33 10.69
N ILE A 139 3.71 -28.46 11.01
CA ILE A 139 3.18 -28.32 12.38
C ILE A 139 2.53 -29.62 12.85
N ASP A 140 1.72 -30.26 12.00
CA ASP A 140 1.03 -31.51 12.34
C ASP A 140 2.00 -32.66 12.57
N LEU A 141 2.98 -32.85 11.68
CA LEU A 141 4.04 -33.84 11.87
C LEU A 141 4.79 -33.60 13.19
N ARG A 142 5.05 -32.33 13.48
CA ARG A 142 5.78 -31.97 14.67
C ARG A 142 5.01 -32.25 15.96
N ARG A 143 3.72 -31.94 15.99
CA ARG A 143 2.80 -32.27 17.09
C ARG A 143 2.60 -33.78 17.28
N ASN A 144 2.68 -34.55 16.19
CA ASN A 144 2.64 -36.01 16.23
C ASN A 144 3.98 -36.66 16.62
N GLY A 145 5.01 -35.86 16.94
CA GLY A 145 6.32 -36.33 17.37
C GLY A 145 7.30 -36.64 16.24
N ASP A 146 6.90 -36.52 14.97
CA ASP A 146 7.74 -36.79 13.81
C ASP A 146 8.59 -35.56 13.42
N GLN A 147 9.61 -35.29 14.23
CA GLN A 147 10.55 -34.19 13.99
C GLN A 147 11.31 -34.36 12.67
N PHE A 148 11.65 -35.61 12.31
CA PHE A 148 12.47 -35.89 11.16
C PHE A 148 11.72 -35.58 9.87
N ALA A 149 10.47 -36.05 9.72
CA ALA A 149 9.66 -35.74 8.55
C ALA A 149 9.35 -34.24 8.46
N ALA A 150 9.03 -33.59 9.58
CA ALA A 150 8.81 -32.14 9.63
C ALA A 150 10.04 -31.36 9.14
N HIS A 151 11.23 -31.77 9.56
CA HIS A 151 12.49 -31.18 9.10
C HIS A 151 12.74 -31.41 7.61
N GLN A 152 12.46 -32.60 7.08
CA GLN A 152 12.64 -32.90 5.66
C GLN A 152 11.76 -32.00 4.77
N ILE A 153 10.47 -31.86 5.09
CA ILE A 153 9.56 -31.00 4.32
C ILE A 153 10.00 -29.53 4.42
N LEU A 154 10.43 -29.09 5.61
CA LEU A 154 10.90 -27.72 5.78
C LEU A 154 12.12 -27.42 4.89
N MET A 155 13.11 -28.33 4.86
CA MET A 155 14.36 -28.11 4.13
C MET A 155 14.23 -28.33 2.63
N ASN A 156 13.45 -29.32 2.19
CA ASN A 156 13.38 -29.72 0.79
C ASN A 156 12.33 -28.91 0.01
N ASP A 157 11.21 -28.56 0.67
CA ASP A 157 10.04 -28.03 -0.02
C ASP A 157 9.69 -26.61 0.44
N ALA A 158 9.48 -26.39 1.73
CA ALA A 158 8.94 -25.11 2.21
C ALA A 158 9.96 -23.95 2.14
N ARG A 159 11.25 -24.20 2.38
CA ARG A 159 12.28 -23.16 2.40
C ARG A 159 12.32 -22.35 1.10
N SER A 160 12.39 -23.03 -0.05
CA SER A 160 12.47 -22.36 -1.35
C SER A 160 11.21 -21.56 -1.67
N LEU A 161 10.04 -22.05 -1.24
CA LEU A 161 8.77 -21.34 -1.41
C LEU A 161 8.68 -20.07 -0.55
N PHE A 162 9.20 -20.07 0.68
CA PHE A 162 9.31 -18.84 1.48
C PHE A 162 10.21 -17.80 0.81
N ASP A 163 11.34 -18.23 0.25
CA ASP A 163 12.25 -17.34 -0.48
C ASP A 163 11.57 -16.77 -1.74
N GLU A 164 10.88 -17.61 -2.51
CA GLU A 164 10.12 -17.20 -3.70
C GLU A 164 9.00 -16.21 -3.35
N TRP A 165 8.29 -16.45 -2.24
CA TRP A 165 7.22 -15.57 -1.78
C TRP A 165 7.76 -14.18 -1.42
N LEU A 166 8.87 -14.12 -0.69
CA LEU A 166 9.52 -12.85 -0.35
C LEU A 166 10.03 -12.11 -1.60
N ILE A 167 10.52 -12.84 -2.61
CA ILE A 167 10.93 -12.25 -3.90
C ILE A 167 9.74 -11.58 -4.59
N GLN A 168 8.58 -12.25 -4.71
CA GLN A 168 7.42 -11.64 -5.36
C GLN A 168 6.85 -10.46 -4.56
N ILE A 169 6.84 -10.54 -3.23
CA ILE A 169 6.43 -9.41 -2.39
C ILE A 169 7.37 -8.22 -2.58
N ASN A 170 8.69 -8.43 -2.61
CA ASN A 170 9.65 -7.35 -2.85
C ASN A 170 9.46 -6.74 -4.24
N ARG A 171 9.25 -7.58 -5.27
CA ARG A 171 8.95 -7.08 -6.62
C ARG A 171 7.72 -6.17 -6.65
N PHE A 172 6.69 -6.50 -5.87
CA PHE A 172 5.51 -5.64 -5.73
C PHE A 172 5.83 -4.34 -5.00
N ILE A 173 6.56 -4.39 -3.88
CA ILE A 173 7.01 -3.19 -3.14
C ILE A 173 7.79 -2.25 -4.07
N ASP A 174 8.76 -2.79 -4.82
CA ASP A 174 9.61 -2.01 -5.71
C ASP A 174 8.78 -1.40 -6.86
N LEU A 175 7.76 -2.10 -7.34
CA LEU A 175 6.85 -1.56 -8.36
C LEU A 175 6.06 -0.37 -7.81
N GLN A 176 5.45 -0.50 -6.63
CA GLN A 176 4.70 0.59 -6.01
C GLN A 176 5.61 1.80 -5.74
N GLU A 177 6.83 1.58 -5.27
CA GLU A 177 7.82 2.65 -5.07
C GLU A 177 8.16 3.39 -6.37
N ARG A 178 8.39 2.65 -7.48
CA ARG A 178 8.64 3.26 -8.79
C ARG A 178 7.43 4.06 -9.29
N MET A 179 6.22 3.56 -9.09
CA MET A 179 4.99 4.25 -9.47
C MET A 179 4.84 5.55 -8.67
N ASP A 180 5.03 5.51 -7.35
CA ASP A 180 5.03 6.69 -6.47
C ASP A 180 6.04 7.74 -6.90
N MET A 181 7.29 7.34 -7.17
CA MET A 181 8.33 8.27 -7.60
C MET A 181 8.01 8.92 -8.96
N ARG A 182 7.45 8.16 -9.90
CA ARG A 182 7.04 8.66 -11.21
C ARG A 182 5.92 9.68 -11.09
N ASP A 183 4.91 9.39 -10.28
CA ASP A 183 3.75 10.27 -10.09
C ASP A 183 4.19 11.55 -9.38
N ALA A 184 5.10 11.45 -8.40
CA ALA A 184 5.72 12.61 -7.75
C ALA A 184 6.58 13.46 -8.72
N ALA A 185 7.29 12.84 -9.67
CA ALA A 185 8.07 13.56 -10.68
C ALA A 185 7.15 14.30 -11.67
N TRP A 186 6.11 13.65 -12.18
CA TRP A 186 5.12 14.25 -13.07
C TRP A 186 4.44 15.47 -12.42
N ASN A 187 4.06 15.36 -11.14
CA ASN A 187 3.47 16.48 -10.40
C ASN A 187 4.42 17.67 -10.26
N ARG A 188 5.71 17.42 -10.00
CA ARG A 188 6.71 18.51 -9.91
C ARG A 188 6.92 19.25 -11.22
N GLU A 189 6.87 18.55 -12.35
CA GLU A 189 7.12 19.16 -13.67
C GLU A 189 5.90 19.93 -14.19
N ASN A 190 4.69 19.50 -13.86
CA ASN A 190 3.44 20.09 -14.39
C ASN A 190 2.75 21.11 -13.48
N LEU A 191 3.18 21.27 -12.23
CA LEU A 191 2.65 22.29 -11.29
C LEU A 191 3.57 23.53 -11.16
N ILE A 192 4.62 23.64 -11.98
CA ILE A 192 5.53 24.81 -12.03
C ILE A 192 5.09 25.84 -13.10
N TYR A 193 3.92 25.66 -13.74
CA TYR A 193 3.34 26.64 -14.66
C TYR A 193 1.93 27.06 -14.24
#